data_AF-A0A383B371-F1
#
_entry.id   AF-A0A383B371-F1
#
_cell.length_a   1.000
_cell.length_b   1.000
_cell.length_c   1.000
_cell.angle_alpha   90.00
_cell.angle_beta   90.00
_cell.angle_gamma   90.00
#
_symmetry.space_group_name_H-M   'P 1'
#
loop_
_entity.id
_entity.type
_entity.pdbx_description
1 polymer ?
#
loop_
_entity_poly.entity_id
_entity_poly.type
_entity_poly.pdbx_seq_one_letter_code
_entity_poly.pdbx_strand_id
1 'polypeptide(L)'
;MMKGFLPYNKPLQSYSVTSSDSLNRLHDIANQLPKLLLTGRVPRTLGLLQKNDLAIDELLADHLQQDQRLAMAQLSFIAHALVLGGPKPIRIVPEVIARPWVQLSKKLGRPPVLSYASYCLDNWFLLDNKEEISLENVGLITNFLGGVDEDWFVTVHVCIEDAAADAIEAAATLATCSESSDENEITYLLDRVAKSIIHVNRIFSRMPERCDPYIYYHRVRPFIFGSKDNPDLKQ
;
A
#
# COMPACT_ATOMS: atom_id res chain seq x y z
N MET A 1 1.15 -22.43 3.66
CA MET A 1 2.26 -22.33 2.70
C MET A 1 2.40 -20.86 2.34
N MET A 2 3.59 -20.26 2.49
CA MET A 2 3.81 -18.82 2.30
C MET A 2 4.01 -18.53 0.80
N LYS A 3 3.01 -17.95 0.15
CA LYS A 3 3.03 -17.63 -1.29
C LYS A 3 3.44 -16.16 -1.51
N GLY A 4 4.67 -15.82 -1.14
CA GLY A 4 5.16 -14.45 -1.17
C GLY A 4 4.50 -13.53 -0.12
N PHE A 5 4.57 -12.21 -0.36
CA PHE A 5 4.06 -11.18 0.56
C PHE A 5 2.77 -10.50 0.09
N LEU A 6 2.36 -10.68 -1.17
CA LEU A 6 1.03 -10.25 -1.61
C LEU A 6 -0.06 -10.95 -0.79
N PRO A 7 -1.18 -10.26 -0.52
CA PRO A 7 -2.25 -10.85 0.25
C PRO A 7 -2.88 -12.02 -0.52
N TYR A 8 -3.19 -13.11 0.19
CA TYR A 8 -3.80 -14.30 -0.40
C TYR A 8 -5.12 -13.98 -1.13
N ASN A 9 -5.96 -13.16 -0.50
CA ASN A 9 -7.13 -12.59 -1.15
C ASN A 9 -6.76 -11.21 -1.71
N LYS A 10 -7.20 -10.95 -2.95
CA LYS A 10 -7.04 -9.63 -3.59
C LYS A 10 -7.57 -8.51 -2.68
N PRO A 11 -6.94 -7.33 -2.65
CA PRO A 11 -7.43 -6.21 -1.86
C PRO A 11 -8.86 -5.82 -2.24
N LEU A 12 -9.63 -5.34 -1.25
CA LEU A 12 -10.96 -4.80 -1.49
C LEU A 12 -10.87 -3.40 -2.09
N GLN A 13 -11.65 -3.13 -3.13
CA GLN A 13 -11.80 -1.78 -3.68
C GLN A 13 -12.83 -0.95 -2.91
N SER A 14 -13.78 -1.60 -2.22
CA SER A 14 -14.84 -0.95 -1.45
C SER A 14 -15.12 -1.75 -0.19
N TYR A 15 -15.61 -1.08 0.85
CA TYR A 15 -16.00 -1.74 2.09
C TYR A 15 -17.16 -2.73 1.88
N SER A 16 -17.08 -3.86 2.55
CA SER A 16 -18.15 -4.86 2.66
C SER A 16 -19.32 -4.32 3.48
N VAL A 17 -19.03 -3.42 4.43
CA VAL A 17 -20.02 -2.80 5.33
C VAL A 17 -20.56 -1.50 4.71
N THR A 18 -21.50 -1.64 3.77
CA THR A 18 -21.99 -0.50 2.96
C THR A 18 -22.93 0.45 3.70
N SER A 19 -23.47 0.04 4.85
CA SER A 19 -24.41 0.84 5.65
C SER A 19 -23.75 1.91 6.50
N SER A 20 -22.42 1.95 6.58
CA SER A 20 -21.69 2.86 7.46
C SER A 20 -21.36 4.19 6.78
N ASP A 21 -22.01 5.27 7.22
CA ASP A 21 -21.74 6.62 6.72
C ASP A 21 -20.29 7.05 6.94
N SER A 22 -19.67 6.62 8.04
CA SER A 22 -18.28 6.96 8.35
C SER A 22 -17.30 6.28 7.41
N LEU A 23 -17.53 5.01 7.08
CA LEU A 23 -16.70 4.26 6.12
C LEU A 23 -16.90 4.78 4.70
N ASN A 24 -18.14 5.06 4.30
CA ASN A 24 -18.44 5.67 3.00
C ASN A 24 -17.73 7.03 2.87
N ARG A 25 -17.77 7.87 3.90
CA ARG A 25 -17.06 9.15 3.92
C ARG A 25 -15.54 8.99 3.85
N LEU A 26 -14.98 8.03 4.59
CA LEU A 26 -13.54 7.70 4.53
C LEU A 26 -13.14 7.30 3.12
N HIS A 27 -13.92 6.41 2.50
CA HIS A 27 -13.73 5.94 1.13
C HIS A 27 -13.79 7.09 0.12
N ASP A 28 -14.80 7.96 0.23
CA ASP A 28 -15.00 9.10 -0.65
C ASP A 28 -13.84 10.10 -0.58
N ILE A 29 -13.34 10.41 0.63
CA ILE A 29 -12.20 11.30 0.82
C ILE A 29 -10.94 10.70 0.19
N ALA A 30 -10.70 9.41 0.38
CA ALA A 30 -9.55 8.72 -0.22
C ALA A 30 -9.60 8.73 -1.75
N ASN A 31 -10.76 8.44 -2.35
CA ASN A 31 -10.93 8.48 -3.82
C ASN A 31 -10.80 9.89 -4.41
N GLN A 32 -11.16 10.91 -3.63
CA GLN A 32 -11.04 12.31 -4.05
C GLN A 32 -9.68 12.93 -3.73
N LEU A 33 -8.78 12.20 -3.07
CA LEU A 33 -7.50 12.71 -2.57
C LEU A 33 -6.65 13.41 -3.66
N PRO A 34 -6.53 12.87 -4.90
CA PRO A 34 -5.90 13.58 -6.02
C PRO A 34 -6.44 15.00 -6.26
N LYS A 35 -7.75 15.14 -6.23
CA LYS A 35 -8.44 16.41 -6.50
C LYS A 35 -8.32 17.35 -5.31
N LEU A 36 -8.36 16.81 -4.09
CA LEU A 36 -8.17 17.58 -2.87
C LEU A 36 -6.73 18.11 -2.75
N LEU A 37 -5.72 17.32 -3.09
CA LEU A 37 -4.32 17.75 -3.10
C LEU A 37 -4.07 18.78 -4.20
N LEU A 38 -4.53 18.53 -5.43
CA LEU A 38 -4.42 19.46 -6.55
C LEU A 38 -4.97 20.86 -6.21
N THR A 39 -6.06 20.92 -5.45
CA THR A 39 -6.75 22.18 -5.09
C THR A 39 -6.37 22.73 -3.71
N GLY A 40 -5.41 22.10 -3.01
CA GLY A 40 -5.01 22.50 -1.65
C GLY A 40 -6.12 22.40 -0.60
N ARG A 41 -7.15 21.56 -0.85
CA ARG A 41 -8.35 21.46 -0.01
C ARG A 41 -8.25 20.44 1.12
N VAL A 42 -7.23 19.58 1.16
CA VAL A 42 -7.09 18.53 2.18
C VAL A 42 -7.27 19.07 3.62
N PRO A 43 -6.56 20.12 4.08
CA PRO A 43 -6.72 20.60 5.46
C PRO A 43 -8.12 21.15 5.74
N ARG A 44 -8.72 21.85 4.77
CA ARG A 44 -10.07 22.41 4.90
C ARG A 44 -11.12 21.30 4.97
N THR A 45 -11.05 20.31 4.09
CA THR A 45 -11.99 19.18 4.05
C THR A 45 -11.97 18.43 5.38
N LEU A 46 -10.77 18.12 5.88
CA LEU A 46 -10.59 17.36 7.12
C LEU A 46 -10.91 18.20 8.37
N GLY A 47 -10.69 19.52 8.33
CA GLY A 47 -11.01 20.44 9.43
C GLY A 47 -12.51 20.70 9.63
N LEU A 48 -13.36 20.34 8.67
CA LEU A 48 -14.82 20.44 8.79
C LEU A 48 -15.45 19.20 9.46
N LEU A 49 -14.68 18.12 9.60
CA LEU A 49 -15.17 16.85 10.12
C LEU A 49 -15.30 16.89 11.65
N GLN A 50 -16.36 16.28 12.15
CA GLN A 50 -16.54 16.00 13.57
C GLN A 50 -15.74 14.76 13.96
N LYS A 51 -15.46 14.62 15.25
CA LYS A 51 -14.62 13.57 15.84
C LYS A 51 -14.93 12.15 15.35
N ASN A 52 -16.21 11.82 15.11
CA ASN A 52 -16.66 10.47 14.75
C ASN A 52 -16.95 10.29 13.25
N ASP A 53 -16.71 11.29 12.40
CA ASP A 53 -17.08 11.24 10.98
C ASP A 53 -16.30 10.20 10.16
N LEU A 54 -15.15 9.74 10.69
CA LEU A 54 -14.31 8.67 10.12
C LEU A 54 -14.14 7.50 11.11
N ALA A 55 -15.11 7.29 12.00
CA ALA A 55 -15.08 6.18 12.95
C ALA A 55 -15.06 4.82 12.23
N ILE A 56 -14.37 3.84 12.83
CA ILE A 56 -14.14 2.50 12.27
C ILE A 56 -14.59 1.38 13.22
N ASP A 57 -15.43 1.68 14.21
CA ASP A 57 -15.80 0.74 15.27
C ASP A 57 -16.36 -0.59 14.72
N GLU A 58 -17.12 -0.51 13.63
CA GLU A 58 -17.69 -1.65 12.90
C GLU A 58 -16.60 -2.59 12.33
N LEU A 59 -15.42 -2.06 11.99
CA LEU A 59 -14.30 -2.82 11.42
C LEU A 59 -13.46 -3.52 12.49
N LEU A 60 -13.73 -3.31 13.78
CA LEU A 60 -12.92 -3.91 14.85
C LEU A 60 -13.21 -5.40 15.07
N ALA A 61 -14.16 -5.99 14.36
CA ALA A 61 -14.42 -7.43 14.39
C ALA A 61 -13.39 -8.24 13.57
N ASP A 62 -12.92 -9.37 14.09
CA ASP A 62 -11.81 -10.15 13.50
C ASP A 62 -12.09 -10.76 12.12
N HIS A 63 -13.36 -10.88 11.72
CA HIS A 63 -13.75 -11.42 10.41
C HIS A 63 -13.65 -10.39 9.28
N LEU A 64 -13.39 -9.11 9.57
CA LEU A 64 -13.35 -8.00 8.60
C LEU A 64 -11.92 -7.61 8.19
N GLN A 65 -11.03 -8.59 8.04
CA GLN A 65 -9.60 -8.33 7.83
C GLN A 65 -9.30 -7.55 6.54
N GLN A 66 -10.02 -7.81 5.44
CA GLN A 66 -9.80 -7.07 4.20
C GLN A 66 -10.30 -5.62 4.30
N ASP A 67 -11.44 -5.38 4.94
CA ASP A 67 -11.95 -4.04 5.23
C ASP A 67 -10.98 -3.25 6.13
N GLN A 68 -10.40 -3.91 7.15
CA GLN A 68 -9.40 -3.31 8.02
C GLN A 68 -8.15 -2.86 7.24
N ARG A 69 -7.69 -3.68 6.28
CA ARG A 69 -6.53 -3.35 5.43
C ARG A 69 -6.84 -2.18 4.50
N LEU A 70 -8.03 -2.17 3.87
CA LEU A 70 -8.48 -1.04 3.06
C LEU A 70 -8.56 0.25 3.89
N ALA A 71 -9.17 0.21 5.07
CA ALA A 71 -9.23 1.37 5.97
C ALA A 71 -7.86 1.84 6.45
N MET A 72 -6.95 0.91 6.76
CA MET A 72 -5.58 1.25 7.13
C MET A 72 -4.85 1.93 5.98
N ALA A 73 -5.00 1.45 4.73
CA ALA A 73 -4.45 2.11 3.55
C ALA A 73 -5.02 3.52 3.39
N GLN A 74 -6.35 3.67 3.34
CA GLN A 74 -7.01 4.96 3.11
C GLN A 74 -6.69 5.99 4.20
N LEU A 75 -6.71 5.61 5.49
CA LEU A 75 -6.31 6.50 6.58
C LEU A 75 -4.85 6.91 6.48
N SER A 76 -3.97 6.02 6.04
CA SER A 76 -2.54 6.32 5.86
C SER A 76 -2.30 7.31 4.72
N PHE A 77 -2.98 7.14 3.59
CA PHE A 77 -2.96 8.10 2.48
C PHE A 77 -3.50 9.47 2.91
N ILE A 78 -4.66 9.52 3.57
CA ILE A 78 -5.27 10.76 4.05
C ILE A 78 -4.36 11.47 5.06
N ALA A 79 -3.80 10.74 6.02
CA ALA A 79 -2.91 11.31 7.02
C ALA A 79 -1.61 11.85 6.39
N HIS A 80 -0.98 11.10 5.48
CA HIS A 80 0.22 11.56 4.78
C HIS A 80 -0.07 12.74 3.85
N ALA A 81 -1.22 12.76 3.18
CA ALA A 81 -1.64 13.92 2.37
C ALA A 81 -1.87 15.17 3.22
N LEU A 82 -2.42 15.03 4.42
CA LEU A 82 -2.56 16.15 5.37
C LEU A 82 -1.19 16.62 5.87
N VAL A 83 -0.32 15.69 6.27
CA VAL A 83 0.98 16.00 6.87
C VAL A 83 1.95 16.56 5.85
N LEU A 84 2.00 16.03 4.63
CA LEU A 84 3.07 16.30 3.64
C LEU A 84 2.56 17.00 2.36
N GLY A 85 1.24 17.08 2.14
CA GLY A 85 0.67 17.60 0.89
C GLY A 85 0.52 19.11 0.82
N GLY A 86 0.79 19.83 1.91
CA GLY A 86 0.78 21.29 1.94
C GLY A 86 2.15 21.91 1.62
N PRO A 87 2.24 23.26 1.52
CA PRO A 87 3.52 23.95 1.32
C PRO A 87 4.48 23.80 2.50
N LYS A 88 3.97 23.44 3.68
CA LYS A 88 4.74 23.12 4.88
C LYS A 88 4.11 21.92 5.57
N PRO A 89 4.91 21.04 6.20
CA PRO A 89 4.33 19.90 6.89
C PRO A 89 3.49 20.27 8.11
N ILE A 90 2.41 19.52 8.33
CA ILE A 90 1.55 19.64 9.51
C ILE A 90 2.03 18.67 10.59
N ARG A 91 2.29 19.17 11.81
CA ARG A 91 2.85 18.37 12.92
C ARG A 91 1.80 17.63 13.75
N ILE A 92 0.55 18.09 13.73
CA ILE A 92 -0.52 17.55 14.56
C ILE A 92 -1.63 17.03 13.65
N VAL A 93 -1.84 15.72 13.67
CA VAL A 93 -2.95 15.08 12.95
C VAL A 93 -4.23 15.21 13.81
N PRO A 94 -5.33 15.76 13.27
CA PRO A 94 -6.61 15.88 13.98
C PRO A 94 -7.14 14.55 14.50
N GLU A 95 -7.84 14.58 15.63
CA GLU A 95 -8.35 13.37 16.30
C GLU A 95 -9.24 12.50 15.39
N VAL A 96 -10.04 13.12 14.52
CA VAL A 96 -10.92 12.43 13.56
C VAL A 96 -10.16 11.46 12.63
N ILE A 97 -8.87 11.69 12.39
CA ILE A 97 -8.00 10.80 11.61
C ILE A 97 -7.11 9.97 12.54
N ALA A 98 -6.47 10.63 13.51
CA ALA A 98 -5.47 9.99 14.36
C ALA A 98 -6.05 8.83 15.18
N ARG A 99 -7.26 8.99 15.71
CA ARG A 99 -7.91 7.96 16.54
C ARG A 99 -8.22 6.66 15.76
N PRO A 100 -8.98 6.67 14.65
CA PRO A 100 -9.24 5.45 13.89
C PRO A 100 -7.95 4.84 13.32
N TRP A 101 -6.98 5.68 12.91
CA TRP A 101 -5.71 5.20 12.38
C TRP A 101 -4.89 4.46 13.44
N VAL A 102 -4.80 4.99 14.66
CA VAL A 102 -4.12 4.32 15.78
C VAL A 102 -4.86 3.05 16.22
N GLN A 103 -6.21 3.04 16.20
CA GLN A 103 -6.99 1.84 16.53
C GLN A 103 -6.69 0.70 15.53
N LEU A 104 -6.74 0.97 14.23
CA LEU A 104 -6.42 -0.01 13.20
C LEU A 104 -4.96 -0.44 13.23
N SER A 105 -4.04 0.50 13.45
CA SER A 105 -2.61 0.24 13.63
C SER A 105 -2.35 -0.79 14.73
N LYS A 106 -2.97 -0.60 15.90
CA LYS A 106 -2.88 -1.56 17.01
C LYS A 106 -3.46 -2.91 16.64
N LYS A 107 -4.63 -2.94 15.98
CA LYS A 107 -5.30 -4.19 15.57
C LYS A 107 -4.49 -4.99 14.55
N LEU A 108 -3.85 -4.30 13.60
CA LEU A 108 -3.03 -4.91 12.55
C LEU A 108 -1.56 -5.15 12.99
N GLY A 109 -1.18 -4.72 14.20
CA GLY A 109 0.18 -4.88 14.72
C GLY A 109 1.24 -4.04 13.99
N ARG A 110 0.86 -2.86 13.49
CA ARG A 110 1.73 -1.99 12.67
C ARG A 110 1.64 -0.54 13.12
N PRO A 111 2.67 0.30 12.91
CA PRO A 111 2.61 1.71 13.28
C PRO A 111 1.63 2.51 12.40
N PRO A 112 1.04 3.62 12.91
CA PRO A 112 0.22 4.55 12.14
C PRO A 112 1.11 5.40 11.23
N VAL A 113 1.54 4.81 10.13
CA VAL A 113 2.34 5.42 9.06
C VAL A 113 2.00 4.74 7.74
N LEU A 114 2.05 5.48 6.64
CA LEU A 114 1.98 4.87 5.32
C LEU A 114 3.22 4.00 5.13
N SER A 115 3.00 2.69 5.24
CA SER A 115 4.02 1.66 5.11
C SER A 115 3.85 0.91 3.81
N TYR A 116 4.85 0.13 3.41
CA TYR A 116 4.85 -0.58 2.14
C TYR A 116 3.59 -1.42 1.90
N ALA A 117 3.09 -2.15 2.90
CA ALA A 117 1.86 -2.91 2.66
C ALA A 117 0.63 -2.02 2.41
N SER A 118 0.53 -0.85 3.04
CA SER A 118 -0.59 0.07 2.79
C SER A 118 -0.46 0.80 1.46
N TYR A 119 0.76 1.08 1.01
CA TYR A 119 1.03 1.78 -0.24
C TYR A 119 1.00 0.85 -1.46
N CYS A 120 1.40 -0.41 -1.28
CA CYS A 120 1.59 -1.39 -2.35
C CYS A 120 0.73 -2.65 -2.13
N LEU A 121 1.06 -3.50 -1.14
CA LEU A 121 0.49 -4.86 -1.03
C LEU A 121 -1.05 -4.89 -0.92
N ASP A 122 -1.64 -3.92 -0.22
CA ASP A 122 -3.08 -3.80 0.02
C ASP A 122 -3.74 -2.71 -0.86
N ASN A 123 -3.04 -2.16 -1.88
CA ASN A 123 -3.48 -0.99 -2.66
C ASN A 123 -3.52 -1.25 -4.18
N TRP A 124 -4.01 -2.40 -4.61
CA TRP A 124 -4.08 -2.74 -6.02
C TRP A 124 -5.32 -3.58 -6.36
N PHE A 125 -5.69 -3.57 -7.63
CA PHE A 125 -6.74 -4.40 -8.19
C PHE A 125 -6.39 -4.83 -9.63
N LEU A 126 -7.10 -5.84 -10.15
CA LEU A 126 -6.98 -6.24 -11.56
C LEU A 126 -8.03 -5.54 -12.41
N LEU A 127 -7.63 -5.04 -13.58
CA LEU A 127 -8.53 -4.48 -14.59
C LEU A 127 -9.46 -5.57 -15.16
N ASP A 128 -8.90 -6.73 -15.49
CA ASP A 128 -9.64 -7.97 -15.76
C ASP A 128 -9.27 -9.05 -14.72
N ASN A 129 -10.27 -9.50 -13.97
CA ASN A 129 -10.11 -10.54 -12.95
C ASN A 129 -9.81 -11.94 -13.51
N LYS A 130 -9.92 -12.14 -14.82
CA LYS A 130 -9.60 -13.38 -15.53
C LYS A 130 -8.14 -13.44 -15.99
N GLU A 131 -7.47 -12.30 -16.05
CA GLU A 131 -6.06 -12.20 -16.42
C GLU A 131 -5.16 -12.30 -15.18
N GLU A 132 -3.87 -12.58 -15.41
CA GLU A 132 -2.86 -12.67 -14.35
C GLU A 132 -2.43 -11.29 -13.83
N ILE A 133 -1.61 -11.29 -12.77
CA ILE A 133 -0.96 -10.06 -12.28
C ILE A 133 0.13 -9.70 -13.28
N SER A 134 -0.03 -8.55 -13.95
CA SER A 134 0.93 -8.06 -14.94
C SER A 134 0.95 -6.53 -14.97
N LEU A 135 1.99 -5.97 -15.60
CA LEU A 135 2.14 -4.52 -15.76
C LEU A 135 1.01 -3.90 -16.60
N GLU A 136 0.29 -4.72 -17.36
CA GLU A 136 -0.81 -4.33 -18.24
C GLU A 136 -2.19 -4.53 -17.59
N ASN A 137 -2.28 -5.27 -16.47
CA ASN A 137 -3.55 -5.64 -15.84
C ASN A 137 -3.71 -5.14 -14.39
N VAL A 138 -2.72 -4.47 -13.80
CA VAL A 138 -2.79 -3.94 -12.43
C VAL A 138 -3.10 -2.44 -12.40
N GLY A 139 -4.06 -2.06 -11.55
CA GLY A 139 -4.37 -0.66 -11.18
C GLY A 139 -4.34 -0.43 -9.67
N LEU A 140 -4.36 0.84 -9.24
CA LEU A 140 -4.28 1.25 -7.83
C LEU A 140 -5.64 1.64 -7.25
N ILE A 141 -5.86 1.32 -5.97
CA ILE A 141 -7.13 1.63 -5.28
C ILE A 141 -7.15 3.10 -4.80
N THR A 142 -6.04 3.58 -4.23
CA THR A 142 -5.88 4.93 -3.69
C THR A 142 -4.57 5.55 -4.19
N ASN A 143 -4.62 6.84 -4.55
CA ASN A 143 -3.48 7.63 -5.00
C ASN A 143 -3.35 8.93 -4.19
N PHE A 144 -2.16 9.51 -4.17
CA PHE A 144 -1.93 10.88 -3.73
C PHE A 144 -2.35 11.88 -4.79
N LEU A 145 -1.49 12.16 -5.78
CA LEU A 145 -1.79 13.10 -6.85
C LEU A 145 -2.45 12.41 -8.03
N GLY A 146 -2.30 11.09 -8.14
CA GLY A 146 -2.67 10.34 -9.31
C GLY A 146 -1.77 10.69 -10.49
N GLY A 147 -1.63 9.74 -11.41
CA GLY A 147 -0.86 9.94 -12.62
C GLY A 147 0.00 8.74 -12.96
N VAL A 148 0.49 8.77 -14.19
CA VAL A 148 1.21 7.66 -14.82
C VAL A 148 2.41 7.21 -13.98
N ASP A 149 3.18 8.14 -13.42
CA ASP A 149 4.38 7.82 -12.63
C ASP A 149 4.07 7.17 -11.27
N GLU A 150 3.03 7.64 -10.57
CA GLU A 150 2.62 7.07 -9.28
C GLU A 150 2.04 5.66 -9.48
N ASP A 151 1.13 5.53 -10.45
CA ASP A 151 0.51 4.25 -10.80
C ASP A 151 1.56 3.26 -11.27
N TRP A 152 2.46 3.66 -12.18
CA TRP A 152 3.51 2.77 -12.68
C TRP A 152 4.48 2.34 -11.59
N PHE A 153 4.87 3.27 -10.70
CA PHE A 153 5.76 2.95 -9.59
C PHE A 153 5.18 1.83 -8.73
N VAL A 154 3.92 1.92 -8.32
CA VAL A 154 3.29 0.90 -7.47
C VAL A 154 2.96 -0.36 -8.26
N THR A 155 2.47 -0.26 -9.51
CA THR A 155 2.20 -1.42 -10.38
C THR A 155 3.45 -2.28 -10.59
N VAL A 156 4.62 -1.66 -10.83
CA VAL A 156 5.90 -2.38 -10.90
C VAL A 156 6.19 -3.11 -9.59
N HIS A 157 5.97 -2.48 -8.43
CA HIS A 157 6.19 -3.11 -7.13
C HIS A 157 5.24 -4.29 -6.88
N VAL A 158 3.96 -4.18 -7.24
CA VAL A 158 3.01 -5.32 -7.15
C VAL A 158 3.49 -6.49 -8.01
N CYS A 159 3.92 -6.24 -9.25
CA CYS A 159 4.35 -7.30 -10.16
C CYS A 159 5.66 -7.97 -9.72
N ILE A 160 6.62 -7.24 -9.12
CA ILE A 160 7.83 -7.88 -8.57
C ILE A 160 7.54 -8.71 -7.34
N GLU A 161 6.57 -8.33 -6.49
CA GLU A 161 6.18 -9.12 -5.32
C GLU A 161 5.53 -10.45 -5.75
N ASP A 162 4.71 -10.42 -6.81
CA ASP A 162 4.16 -11.63 -7.41
C ASP A 162 5.26 -12.53 -8.01
N ALA A 163 6.15 -11.96 -8.83
CA ALA A 163 7.25 -12.69 -9.45
C ALA A 163 8.27 -13.28 -8.44
N ALA A 164 8.37 -12.68 -7.25
CA ALA A 164 9.23 -13.15 -6.17
C ALA A 164 8.62 -14.28 -5.33
N ALA A 165 7.32 -14.57 -5.48
CA ALA A 165 6.61 -15.53 -4.64
C ALA A 165 7.25 -16.93 -4.65
N ASP A 166 7.67 -17.42 -5.83
CA ASP A 166 8.30 -18.74 -5.97
C ASP A 166 9.68 -18.80 -5.31
N ALA A 167 10.49 -17.74 -5.41
CA ALA A 167 11.76 -17.63 -4.69
C ALA A 167 11.55 -17.68 -3.17
N ILE A 168 10.54 -16.99 -2.66
CA ILE A 168 10.24 -16.96 -1.22
C ILE A 168 9.83 -18.35 -0.72
N GLU A 169 8.99 -19.05 -1.47
CA GLU A 169 8.57 -20.41 -1.14
C GLU A 169 9.77 -21.39 -1.19
N ALA A 170 10.57 -21.34 -2.26
CA ALA A 170 11.76 -22.17 -2.40
C ALA A 170 12.80 -21.90 -1.31
N ALA A 171 13.03 -20.63 -0.95
CA ALA A 171 13.93 -20.23 0.13
C ALA A 171 13.44 -20.75 1.50
N ALA A 172 12.13 -20.73 1.75
CA ALA A 172 11.57 -21.30 2.97
C ALA A 172 11.81 -22.81 3.07
N THR A 173 11.67 -23.54 1.97
CA THR A 173 12.00 -24.98 1.93
C THR A 173 13.51 -25.21 2.11
N LEU A 174 14.36 -24.44 1.41
CA LEU A 174 15.83 -24.50 1.56
C LEU A 174 16.28 -24.29 3.01
N ALA A 175 15.63 -23.40 3.75
CA ALA A 175 15.94 -23.14 5.16
C ALA A 175 15.68 -24.35 6.08
N THR A 176 14.95 -25.36 5.61
CA THR A 176 14.69 -26.61 6.33
C THR A 176 15.60 -27.77 5.91
N CYS A 177 16.39 -27.60 4.85
CA CYS A 177 17.32 -28.61 4.38
C CYS A 177 18.45 -28.85 5.39
N SER A 178 19.02 -30.05 5.36
CA SER A 178 20.15 -30.46 6.20
C SER A 178 21.18 -31.24 5.37
N GLU A 179 22.26 -31.70 6.00
CA GLU A 179 23.31 -32.48 5.33
C GLU A 179 22.80 -33.78 4.69
N SER A 180 21.63 -34.29 5.10
CA SER A 180 21.01 -35.49 4.53
C SER A 180 20.01 -35.22 3.41
N SER A 181 19.75 -33.95 3.09
CA SER A 181 18.85 -33.57 1.99
C SER A 181 19.45 -33.93 0.62
N ASP A 182 18.60 -34.31 -0.32
CA ASP A 182 19.03 -34.64 -1.70
C ASP A 182 19.61 -33.40 -2.40
N GLU A 183 20.84 -33.52 -2.89
CA GLU A 183 21.53 -32.47 -3.62
C GLU A 183 20.77 -32.03 -4.88
N ASN A 184 20.05 -32.95 -5.53
CA ASN A 184 19.24 -32.61 -6.70
C ASN A 184 18.05 -31.72 -6.33
N GLU A 185 17.41 -31.97 -5.19
CA GLU A 185 16.30 -31.16 -4.68
C GLU A 185 16.79 -29.76 -4.27
N ILE A 186 17.94 -29.68 -3.58
CA ILE A 186 18.56 -28.39 -3.23
C ILE A 186 18.87 -27.59 -4.50
N THR A 187 19.47 -28.24 -5.50
CA THR A 187 19.82 -27.61 -6.78
C THR A 187 18.56 -27.10 -7.49
N TYR A 188 17.49 -27.88 -7.50
CA TYR A 188 16.20 -27.48 -8.07
C TYR A 188 15.59 -26.26 -7.36
N LEU A 189 15.61 -26.21 -6.03
CA LEU A 189 15.12 -25.08 -5.25
C LEU A 189 15.96 -23.81 -5.50
N LEU A 190 17.29 -23.93 -5.61
CA LEU A 190 18.17 -22.81 -5.95
C LEU A 190 17.90 -22.27 -7.36
N ASP A 191 17.63 -23.16 -8.32
CA ASP A 191 17.24 -22.77 -9.69
C ASP A 191 15.90 -22.01 -9.71
N ARG A 192 14.90 -22.43 -8.91
CA ARG A 192 13.65 -21.67 -8.71
C ARG A 192 13.92 -20.26 -8.22
N VAL A 193 14.74 -20.11 -7.17
CA VAL A 193 15.14 -18.79 -6.64
C VAL A 193 15.80 -17.94 -7.73
N ALA A 194 16.75 -18.50 -8.47
CA ALA A 194 17.46 -17.79 -9.52
C ALA A 194 16.51 -17.32 -10.65
N LYS A 195 15.60 -18.18 -11.09
CA LYS A 195 14.58 -17.86 -12.12
C LYS A 195 13.67 -16.72 -11.67
N SER A 196 13.17 -16.75 -10.44
CA SER A 196 12.36 -15.67 -9.88
C SER A 196 13.11 -14.35 -9.81
N ILE A 197 14.37 -14.33 -9.36
CA ILE A 197 15.18 -13.10 -9.30
C ILE A 197 15.41 -12.53 -10.71
N ILE A 198 15.66 -13.39 -11.71
CA ILE A 198 15.78 -12.95 -13.11
C ILE A 198 14.46 -12.34 -13.59
N HIS A 199 13.31 -12.94 -13.25
CA HIS A 199 11.99 -12.41 -13.60
C HIS A 199 11.76 -11.04 -12.94
N VAL A 200 12.01 -10.91 -11.63
CA VAL A 200 11.92 -9.66 -10.88
C VAL A 200 12.75 -8.56 -11.55
N ASN A 201 14.00 -8.85 -11.92
CA ASN A 201 14.87 -7.88 -12.60
C ASN A 201 14.33 -7.45 -13.97
N ARG A 202 13.71 -8.36 -14.73
CA ARG A 202 13.07 -8.01 -16.01
C ARG A 202 11.91 -7.05 -15.79
N ILE A 203 11.03 -7.31 -14.84
CA ILE A 203 9.92 -6.39 -14.49
C ILE A 203 10.48 -5.05 -13.99
N PHE A 204 11.41 -5.08 -13.05
CA PHE A 204 11.97 -3.88 -12.44
C PHE A 204 12.70 -2.98 -13.46
N SER A 205 13.34 -3.58 -14.48
CA SER A 205 13.98 -2.83 -15.57
C SER A 205 13.01 -1.98 -16.40
N ARG A 206 11.70 -2.25 -16.32
CA ARG A 206 10.63 -1.48 -16.97
C ARG A 206 10.19 -0.25 -16.18
N MET A 207 10.70 -0.02 -14.96
CA MET A 207 10.39 1.17 -14.15
C MET A 207 10.53 2.49 -14.94
N PRO A 208 11.61 2.73 -15.73
CA PRO A 208 11.76 3.97 -16.47
C PRO A 208 10.80 4.16 -17.66
N GLU A 209 10.02 3.13 -18.05
CA GLU A 209 9.08 3.23 -19.18
C GLU A 209 7.98 4.27 -18.94
N ARG A 210 7.54 4.41 -17.69
CA ARG A 210 6.40 5.27 -17.31
C ARG A 210 6.56 5.93 -15.94
N CYS A 211 7.71 5.81 -15.29
CA CYS A 211 8.04 6.53 -14.07
C CYS A 211 9.32 7.35 -14.29
N ASP A 212 9.14 8.62 -14.62
CA ASP A 212 10.23 9.55 -14.85
C ASP A 212 10.94 9.89 -13.51
N PRO A 213 12.27 9.82 -13.43
CA PRO A 213 13.00 10.10 -12.19
C PRO A 213 12.75 11.48 -11.60
N TYR A 214 12.58 12.51 -12.44
CA TYR A 214 12.31 13.87 -11.98
C TYR A 214 10.88 13.97 -11.42
N ILE A 215 9.89 13.39 -12.11
CA ILE A 215 8.50 13.36 -11.61
C ILE A 215 8.41 12.55 -10.32
N TYR A 216 9.02 11.36 -10.27
CA TYR A 216 9.08 10.55 -9.05
C TYR A 216 9.65 11.36 -7.88
N TYR A 217 10.81 12.01 -8.07
CA TYR A 217 11.47 12.76 -7.01
C TYR A 217 10.61 13.92 -6.48
N HIS A 218 9.92 14.64 -7.38
CA HIS A 218 9.21 15.87 -7.02
C HIS A 218 7.72 15.70 -6.71
N ARG A 219 7.08 14.61 -7.17
CA ARG A 219 5.61 14.45 -7.08
C ARG A 219 5.15 13.15 -6.44
N VAL A 220 5.94 12.09 -6.49
CA VAL A 220 5.58 10.79 -5.87
C VAL A 220 6.25 10.64 -4.51
N ARG A 221 7.59 10.72 -4.49
CA ARG A 221 8.45 10.53 -3.31
C ARG A 221 8.09 11.42 -2.09
N PRO A 222 7.66 12.68 -2.23
CA PRO A 222 7.39 13.54 -1.07
C PRO A 222 6.33 12.98 -0.10
N PHE A 223 5.39 12.17 -0.57
CA PHE A 223 4.30 11.66 0.26
C PHE A 223 4.66 10.38 1.04
N ILE A 224 5.69 9.66 0.62
CA ILE A 224 6.07 8.36 1.19
C ILE A 224 7.16 8.48 2.27
N PHE A 225 7.49 9.70 2.71
CA PHE A 225 8.37 9.92 3.85
C PHE A 225 7.66 9.66 5.18
N GLY A 226 8.37 9.00 6.10
CA GLY A 226 7.98 8.95 7.51
C GLY A 226 8.35 10.24 8.27
N SER A 227 8.08 10.25 9.57
CA SER A 227 8.39 11.37 10.47
C SER A 227 9.71 11.22 11.24
N LYS A 228 10.28 10.01 11.29
CA LYS A 228 11.56 9.75 11.96
C LYS A 228 12.70 10.36 11.14
N ASP A 229 13.52 11.19 11.79
CA ASP A 229 14.68 11.87 11.20
C ASP A 229 14.36 12.69 9.93
N ASN A 230 13.11 13.14 9.80
CA ASN A 230 12.67 13.93 8.67
C ASN A 230 13.04 15.41 8.88
N PRO A 231 13.90 16.01 8.03
CA PRO A 231 14.38 17.38 8.19
C PRO A 231 13.26 18.43 8.05
N ASP A 232 12.14 18.09 7.41
CA ASP A 232 10.97 18.96 7.26
C ASP A 232 10.04 18.88 8.49
N LEU A 233 10.22 17.87 9.34
CA LEU A 233 9.49 17.64 10.60
C LEU A 233 10.45 17.63 11.81
N LYS A 234 11.30 18.66 11.93
CA LYS A 234 12.20 18.79 13.10
C LYS A 234 11.42 18.75 14.42
N GLN A 235 11.85 17.87 15.32
CA GLN A 235 11.31 17.72 16.69
C GLN A 235 11.25 19.07 17.41
#